data_AF-A0A964JJ19-F1
#
_entry.id   AF-A0A964JJ19-F1
#
_cell.length_a   1.000
_cell.length_b   1.000
_cell.length_c   1.000
_cell.angle_alpha   90.00
_cell.angle_beta   90.00
_cell.angle_gamma   90.00
#
_symmetry.space_group_name_H-M   'P 1'
#
loop_
_entity.id
_entity.type
_entity.pdbx_description
1 polymer ?
#
loop_
_entity_poly.entity_id
_entity_poly.type
_entity_poly.pdbx_seq_one_letter_code
_entity_poly.pdbx_strand_id
1 'polypeptide(L)'
;MRNVLAGRALVALAMTLGALAMAGCKESSPTEATKAESAPILLPPTCAQDEDCKHPKYVCMYERCLKGQRTEAEKLAMEDQRRADAEKAKVQAEADRPPGPGEGRLKVRICPFVRRTGQTTSLIVAKNLATGLETSMKIEDEMPFNDVRSEFTFKKLPLGEYEVRADYGVRVGDKRDVIILNCDKKAKPCVAGTIRKITVVPVDQEVAPKIDKETGKPEKRACDWVAE
;
A
#
# COMPACT_ATOMS: atom_id res chain seq x y z
N MET A 1 -24.44 27.31 27.98
CA MET A 1 -23.51 28.45 28.15
C MET A 1 -22.37 28.26 27.16
N ARG A 2 -22.06 29.31 26.39
CA ARG A 2 -21.15 29.34 25.22
C ARG A 2 -19.69 29.50 25.68
N ASN A 3 -18.75 28.92 24.95
CA ASN A 3 -17.36 29.38 24.74
C ASN A 3 -16.95 28.86 23.34
N VAL A 4 -17.01 29.66 22.26
CA VAL A 4 -16.01 30.64 21.75
C VAL A 4 -14.69 29.95 21.39
N LEU A 5 -14.50 29.52 20.12
CA LEU A 5 -13.89 30.24 18.98
C LEU A 5 -12.42 30.67 19.18
N ALA A 6 -11.52 29.90 18.59
CA ALA A 6 -10.22 30.31 18.06
C ALA A 6 -9.82 29.22 17.03
N GLY A 7 -9.31 29.47 15.83
CA GLY A 7 -8.78 30.69 15.23
C GLY A 7 -7.79 30.22 14.17
N ARG A 8 -8.12 30.50 12.90
CA ARG A 8 -7.39 30.22 11.66
C ARG A 8 -5.87 30.43 11.71
N ALA A 9 -5.12 29.62 10.96
CA ALA A 9 -3.99 30.09 10.17
C ALA A 9 -3.74 29.14 8.97
N LEU A 10 -4.31 29.51 7.82
CA LEU A 10 -3.88 29.06 6.49
C LEU A 10 -2.70 29.94 6.10
N VAL A 11 -1.55 29.34 5.81
CA VAL A 11 -0.45 30.03 5.11
C VAL A 11 -0.32 29.37 3.73
N ALA A 12 -0.94 30.03 2.75
CA ALA A 12 -0.66 29.81 1.34
C ALA A 12 0.54 30.69 0.98
N LEU A 13 1.66 30.09 0.60
CA LEU A 13 2.77 30.82 -0.03
C LEU A 13 2.65 30.63 -1.54
N ALA A 14 2.06 31.63 -2.20
CA ALA A 14 2.25 31.90 -3.61
C ALA A 14 3.41 32.89 -3.74
N MET A 15 4.45 32.56 -4.52
CA MET A 15 5.41 33.55 -5.02
C MET A 15 5.73 33.27 -6.49
N THR A 16 4.92 33.91 -7.33
CA THR A 16 5.28 34.74 -8.49
C THR A 16 6.68 34.63 -9.10
N LEU A 17 6.68 34.31 -10.40
CA LEU A 17 7.68 34.69 -11.39
C LEU A 17 7.95 36.21 -11.37
N GLY A 18 9.22 36.60 -11.46
CA GLY A 18 9.64 37.96 -11.75
C GLY A 18 10.87 37.94 -12.65
N ALA A 19 10.65 38.14 -13.96
CA ALA A 19 11.69 38.44 -14.92
C ALA A 19 12.17 39.88 -14.71
N LEU A 20 13.48 40.10 -14.66
CA LEU A 20 14.09 41.40 -14.96
C LEU A 20 15.23 41.21 -15.95
N ALA A 21 15.12 41.97 -17.03
CA ALA A 21 15.99 41.98 -18.19
C ALA A 21 17.16 42.97 -18.00
N MET A 22 18.30 42.60 -18.58
CA MET A 22 19.22 43.41 -19.39
C MET A 22 19.76 44.73 -18.81
N ALA A 23 21.08 44.78 -18.59
CA ALA A 23 21.92 45.90 -19.01
C ALA A 23 23.40 45.50 -18.97
N GLY A 24 24.12 45.70 -20.06
CA GLY A 24 25.59 45.68 -20.06
C GLY A 24 26.26 45.08 -21.29
N CYS A 25 25.98 45.60 -22.48
CA CYS A 25 26.83 45.39 -23.65
C CYS A 25 28.20 46.05 -23.43
N LYS A 26 29.28 45.30 -23.67
CA LYS A 26 30.55 45.88 -24.11
C LYS A 26 31.19 44.95 -25.14
N GLU A 27 31.15 45.40 -26.38
CA GLU A 27 31.85 44.83 -27.53
C GLU A 27 33.36 44.82 -27.30
N SER A 28 33.98 43.67 -27.56
CA SER A 28 35.36 43.58 -28.03
C SER A 28 35.43 42.48 -29.09
N SER A 29 35.86 42.89 -30.28
CA SER A 29 35.99 42.16 -31.55
C SER A 29 36.88 40.90 -31.48
N PRO A 30 36.85 40.05 -32.52
CA PRO A 30 37.08 38.62 -32.43
C PRO A 30 38.58 38.29 -32.49
N THR A 31 39.04 37.43 -31.59
CA THR A 31 40.36 36.81 -31.70
C THR A 31 40.20 35.31 -31.57
N GLU A 32 40.65 34.63 -32.63
CA GLU A 32 41.04 33.21 -32.69
C GLU A 32 40.01 32.17 -32.24
N ALA A 33 39.54 31.41 -33.23
CA ALA A 33 38.93 30.10 -33.06
C ALA A 33 39.91 29.16 -32.32
N THR A 34 39.91 29.22 -31.00
CA THR A 34 40.34 28.10 -30.18
C THR A 34 39.21 27.09 -30.23
N LYS A 35 39.52 25.95 -30.83
CA LYS A 35 38.71 24.74 -30.82
C LYS A 35 38.47 24.34 -29.36
N ALA A 36 37.47 24.93 -28.73
CA ALA A 36 36.96 24.49 -27.45
C ALA A 36 36.33 23.12 -27.70
N GLU A 37 37.13 22.09 -27.42
CA GLU A 37 36.68 20.74 -27.26
C GLU A 37 35.51 20.79 -26.27
N SER A 38 34.29 20.68 -26.81
CA SER A 38 33.07 20.64 -26.04
C SER A 38 33.11 19.38 -25.20
N ALA A 39 33.69 19.49 -24.00
CA ALA A 39 33.57 18.47 -22.98
C ALA A 39 32.07 18.17 -22.83
N PRO A 40 31.64 16.91 -22.93
CA PRO A 40 30.25 16.59 -22.68
C PRO A 40 29.89 17.14 -21.30
N ILE A 41 28.79 17.89 -21.22
CA ILE A 41 28.18 18.24 -19.94
C ILE A 41 27.81 16.90 -19.30
N LEU A 42 28.72 16.36 -18.50
CA LEU A 42 28.49 15.20 -17.66
C LEU A 42 27.37 15.61 -16.71
N LEU A 43 26.15 15.17 -17.02
CA LEU A 43 25.06 15.19 -16.05
C LEU A 43 25.60 14.53 -14.78
N PRO A 44 25.44 15.17 -13.60
CA PRO A 44 25.98 14.62 -12.37
C PRO A 44 25.45 13.18 -12.21
N PRO A 45 26.30 12.23 -11.77
CA PRO A 45 25.87 10.86 -11.59
C PRO A 45 24.66 10.82 -10.65
N THR A 46 23.63 10.10 -11.06
CA THR A 46 22.45 9.87 -10.22
C THR A 46 22.84 8.99 -9.05
N CYS A 47 22.29 9.28 -7.87
CA CYS A 47 22.55 8.52 -6.66
C CYS A 47 21.22 8.20 -5.97
N ALA A 48 21.15 7.06 -5.30
CA ALA A 48 20.05 6.72 -4.40
C ALA A 48 20.46 6.95 -2.93
N GLN A 49 21.76 6.81 -2.64
CA GLN A 49 22.35 6.95 -1.31
C GLN A 49 23.73 7.61 -1.39
N ASP A 50 24.21 8.15 -0.25
CA ASP A 50 25.48 8.90 -0.18
C ASP A 50 26.69 8.02 -0.62
N GLU A 51 26.62 6.70 -0.41
CA GLU A 51 27.64 5.73 -0.83
C GLU A 51 27.79 5.59 -2.36
N ASP A 52 26.76 5.97 -3.11
CA ASP A 52 26.82 5.98 -4.59
C ASP A 52 27.68 7.16 -5.09
N CYS A 53 27.90 8.17 -4.24
CA CYS A 53 28.77 9.31 -4.54
C CYS A 53 30.23 8.93 -4.30
N LYS A 54 30.95 8.65 -5.39
CA LYS A 54 32.36 8.21 -5.41
C LYS A 54 33.39 9.07 -4.65
N HIS A 55 32.99 10.26 -4.18
CA HIS A 55 33.90 11.20 -3.52
C HIS A 55 33.36 11.57 -2.12
N PRO A 56 34.17 11.47 -1.04
CA PRO A 56 33.74 11.65 0.36
C PRO A 56 33.35 13.08 0.76
N LYS A 57 33.34 14.00 -0.21
CA LYS A 57 32.91 15.41 -0.04
C LYS A 57 31.61 15.68 -0.80
N TYR A 58 30.96 14.63 -1.27
CA TYR A 58 29.72 14.68 -2.00
C TYR A 58 28.71 13.82 -1.27
N VAL A 59 27.48 14.33 -1.18
CA VAL A 59 26.34 13.67 -0.55
C VAL A 59 25.24 13.55 -1.60
N CYS A 60 24.42 12.52 -1.47
CA CYS A 60 23.29 12.31 -2.35
C CYS A 60 22.09 13.15 -1.90
N MET A 61 21.73 14.14 -2.71
CA MET A 61 20.57 14.99 -2.47
C MET A 61 19.79 15.15 -3.76
N TYR A 62 18.46 14.97 -3.70
CA TYR A 62 17.58 15.04 -4.87
C TYR A 62 18.09 14.16 -6.03
N GLU A 63 18.52 12.93 -5.68
CA GLU A 63 19.06 11.94 -6.62
C GLU A 63 20.34 12.39 -7.35
N ARG A 64 21.08 13.37 -6.82
CA ARG A 64 22.33 13.89 -7.39
C ARG A 64 23.43 14.01 -6.35
N CYS A 65 24.66 13.72 -6.75
CA CYS A 65 25.83 13.95 -5.90
C CYS A 65 26.19 15.44 -5.86
N LEU A 66 25.92 16.09 -4.72
CA LEU A 66 26.23 17.49 -4.48
C LEU A 66 27.37 17.63 -3.47
N LYS A 67 28.24 18.62 -3.66
CA LYS A 67 29.37 18.88 -2.75
C LYS A 67 28.84 19.32 -1.38
N GLY A 68 29.17 18.57 -0.34
CA GLY A 68 28.68 18.80 1.03
C GLY A 68 29.13 17.69 1.99
N GLN A 69 28.82 17.87 3.27
CA GLN A 69 28.98 16.85 4.31
C GLN A 69 27.74 16.84 5.18
N ARG A 70 27.26 15.65 5.50
CA ARG A 70 26.19 15.47 6.49
C ARG A 70 26.74 15.82 7.88
N THR A 71 25.94 16.52 8.65
CA THR A 71 26.16 16.67 10.09
C THR A 71 26.03 15.32 10.79
N GLU A 72 26.63 15.17 11.98
CA GLU A 72 26.50 13.93 12.77
C GLU A 72 25.04 13.62 13.12
N ALA A 73 24.21 14.65 13.34
CA ALA A 73 22.78 14.48 13.57
C ALA A 73 22.05 13.92 12.34
N GLU A 74 22.38 14.38 11.13
CA GLU A 74 21.80 13.86 9.89
C GLU A 74 22.25 12.43 9.60
N LYS A 75 23.50 12.08 9.90
CA LYS A 75 23.99 10.70 9.77
C LYS A 75 23.23 9.75 10.69
N LEU A 76 23.05 10.14 11.96
CA LEU A 76 22.27 9.36 12.93
C LEU A 76 20.82 9.19 12.48
N ALA A 77 20.18 10.27 12.01
CA ALA A 77 18.80 10.20 11.51
C ALA A 77 18.65 9.27 10.29
N MET A 78 19.61 9.28 9.36
CA MET A 78 19.60 8.37 8.21
C MET A 78 19.84 6.91 8.62
N GLU A 79 20.70 6.66 9.60
CA GLU A 79 20.91 5.31 10.12
C GLU A 79 19.66 4.77 10.83
N ASP A 80 18.99 5.59 11.64
CA ASP A 80 17.72 5.25 12.28
C ASP A 80 16.62 4.97 11.25
N GLN A 81 16.55 5.78 10.18
CA GLN A 81 15.63 5.53 9.08
C GLN A 81 15.95 4.21 8.36
N ARG A 82 17.22 3.94 8.05
CA ARG A 82 17.63 2.65 7.45
C ARG A 82 17.29 1.46 8.33
N ARG A 83 17.46 1.57 9.65
CA ARG A 83 17.08 0.52 10.60
C ARG A 83 15.56 0.31 10.59
N ALA A 84 14.78 1.39 10.59
CA ALA A 84 13.32 1.32 10.51
C ALA A 84 12.84 0.70 9.19
N ASP A 85 13.43 1.08 8.06
CA ASP A 85 13.07 0.55 6.75
C ASP A 85 13.53 -0.91 6.58
N ALA A 86 14.70 -1.28 7.10
CA ALA A 86 15.15 -2.67 7.13
C ALA A 86 14.23 -3.55 7.98
N GLU A 87 13.74 -3.06 9.12
CA GLU A 87 12.79 -3.79 9.96
C GLU A 87 11.43 -3.94 9.27
N LYS A 88 10.92 -2.88 8.64
CA LYS A 88 9.71 -2.97 7.80
C LYS A 88 9.88 -3.98 6.67
N ALA A 89 11.03 -3.98 6.00
CA ALA A 89 11.33 -4.92 4.92
C ALA A 89 11.37 -6.37 5.42
N LYS A 90 11.93 -6.63 6.61
CA LYS A 90 11.91 -7.96 7.24
C LYS A 90 10.49 -8.40 7.58
N VAL A 91 9.67 -7.53 8.17
CA VAL A 91 8.27 -7.84 8.49
C VAL A 91 7.47 -8.11 7.22
N GLN A 92 7.67 -7.32 6.16
CA GLN A 92 7.01 -7.52 4.87
C GLN A 92 7.46 -8.84 4.21
N ALA A 93 8.76 -9.13 4.22
CA ALA A 93 9.29 -10.38 3.68
C ALA A 93 8.74 -11.60 4.44
N GLU A 94 8.66 -11.52 5.77
CA GLU A 94 8.06 -12.55 6.61
C GLU A 94 6.55 -12.68 6.35
N ALA A 95 5.84 -11.58 6.09
CA ALA A 95 4.42 -11.60 5.73
C ALA A 95 4.18 -12.19 4.33
N ASP A 96 5.11 -12.02 3.39
CA ASP A 96 5.01 -12.47 2.00
C ASP A 96 5.61 -13.86 1.73
N ARG A 97 6.36 -14.43 2.69
CA ARG A 97 6.88 -15.82 2.60
C ARG A 97 5.76 -16.83 2.27
N PRO A 98 6.04 -17.98 1.65
CA PRO A 98 5.03 -19.03 1.48
C PRO A 98 4.62 -19.65 2.84
N PRO A 99 3.40 -20.19 2.99
CA PRO A 99 3.01 -20.93 4.19
C PRO A 99 3.94 -22.12 4.46
N GLY A 100 4.33 -22.30 5.72
CA GLY A 100 5.19 -23.40 6.16
C GLY A 100 4.41 -24.66 6.55
N PRO A 101 5.12 -25.72 6.98
CA PRO A 101 4.50 -26.92 7.54
C PRO A 101 3.67 -26.57 8.79
N GLY A 102 2.36 -26.80 8.75
CA GLY A 102 1.44 -26.41 9.84
C GLY A 102 0.74 -25.06 9.65
N GLU A 103 0.97 -24.39 8.52
CA GLU A 103 0.22 -23.21 8.10
C GLU A 103 -0.56 -23.51 6.81
N GLY A 104 -1.68 -22.82 6.63
CA GLY A 104 -2.49 -22.86 5.42
C GLY A 104 -2.97 -21.47 5.01
N ARG A 105 -3.78 -21.42 3.96
CA ARG A 105 -4.44 -20.18 3.53
C ARG A 105 -5.92 -20.25 3.85
N LEU A 106 -6.46 -19.11 4.28
CA LEU A 106 -7.90 -18.91 4.38
C LEU A 106 -8.32 -17.91 3.31
N LYS A 107 -8.93 -18.42 2.25
CA LYS A 107 -9.62 -17.60 1.26
C LYS A 107 -11.06 -17.40 1.73
N VAL A 108 -11.63 -16.24 1.50
CA VAL A 108 -13.06 -16.00 1.67
C VAL A 108 -13.59 -15.05 0.61
N ARG A 109 -14.87 -15.19 0.26
CA ARG A 109 -15.51 -14.35 -0.75
C ARG A 109 -16.77 -13.65 -0.23
N ILE A 110 -16.80 -12.33 -0.33
CA ILE A 110 -18.00 -11.51 -0.12
C ILE A 110 -18.53 -11.10 -1.49
N CYS A 111 -19.82 -11.33 -1.75
CA CYS A 111 -20.48 -10.98 -2.99
C CYS A 111 -21.40 -9.78 -2.77
N PRO A 112 -20.93 -8.57 -3.07
CA PRO A 112 -21.72 -7.38 -2.80
C PRO A 112 -22.72 -7.10 -3.93
N PHE A 113 -23.92 -6.67 -3.55
CA PHE A 113 -24.99 -6.19 -4.42
C PHE A 113 -25.06 -4.66 -4.48
N VAL A 114 -23.93 -3.96 -4.30
CA VAL A 114 -23.91 -2.51 -4.40
C VAL A 114 -23.93 -2.03 -5.85
N ARG A 115 -24.75 -1.00 -6.10
CA ARG A 115 -24.66 -0.18 -7.32
C ARG A 115 -23.33 0.58 -7.29
N ARG A 116 -22.70 0.76 -8.45
CA ARG A 116 -21.34 1.31 -8.64
C ARG A 116 -21.20 2.76 -8.14
N THR A 117 -21.16 2.97 -6.84
CA THR A 117 -20.99 4.30 -6.23
C THR A 117 -20.21 4.21 -4.93
N GLY A 118 -18.88 4.40 -4.97
CA GLY A 118 -18.07 4.61 -3.76
C GLY A 118 -16.79 3.79 -3.68
N GLN A 119 -16.02 4.07 -2.63
CA GLN A 119 -14.88 3.24 -2.20
C GLN A 119 -15.41 2.16 -1.25
N THR A 120 -15.00 0.91 -1.42
CA THR A 120 -15.44 -0.18 -0.54
C THR A 120 -14.50 -0.33 0.64
N THR A 121 -15.04 -0.65 1.81
CA THR A 121 -14.30 -0.96 3.03
C THR A 121 -14.68 -2.35 3.50
N SER A 122 -13.72 -3.08 4.06
CA SER A 122 -13.99 -4.43 4.54
C SER A 122 -13.12 -4.75 5.74
N LEU A 123 -13.70 -5.45 6.73
CA LEU A 123 -12.97 -6.02 7.84
C LEU A 123 -13.35 -7.49 7.92
N ILE A 124 -12.36 -8.37 7.88
CA ILE A 124 -12.57 -9.80 8.06
C ILE A 124 -11.77 -10.25 9.26
N VAL A 125 -12.43 -10.89 10.21
CA VAL A 125 -11.83 -11.40 11.43
C VAL A 125 -11.95 -12.92 11.42
N ALA A 126 -10.82 -13.61 11.50
CA ALA A 126 -10.75 -15.05 11.64
C ALA A 126 -10.28 -15.39 13.06
N LYS A 127 -11.11 -16.10 13.82
CA LYS A 127 -10.82 -16.58 15.17
C LYS A 127 -10.54 -18.08 15.14
N ASN A 128 -9.35 -18.50 15.55
CA ASN A 128 -9.02 -19.91 15.68
C ASN A 128 -9.81 -20.52 16.85
N LEU A 129 -10.52 -21.62 16.63
CA LEU A 129 -11.35 -22.26 17.66
C LEU A 129 -10.54 -22.98 18.74
N ALA A 130 -9.35 -23.48 18.40
CA ALA A 130 -8.50 -24.21 19.33
C ALA A 130 -7.72 -23.26 20.26
N THR A 131 -7.17 -22.17 19.71
CA THR A 131 -6.32 -21.24 20.48
C THR A 131 -7.05 -19.98 20.94
N GLY A 132 -8.20 -19.67 20.35
CA GLY A 132 -8.93 -18.42 20.59
C GLY A 132 -8.29 -17.18 19.97
N LEU A 133 -7.15 -17.31 19.28
CA LEU A 133 -6.42 -16.21 18.68
C LEU A 133 -7.22 -15.62 17.50
N GLU A 134 -7.33 -14.30 17.46
CA GLU A 134 -8.00 -13.56 16.39
C GLU A 134 -6.97 -12.95 15.43
N THR A 135 -7.23 -13.06 14.13
CA THR A 135 -6.45 -12.42 13.08
C THR A 135 -7.39 -11.64 12.18
N SER A 136 -7.10 -10.36 11.96
CA SER A 136 -7.94 -9.47 11.16
C SER A 136 -7.26 -9.02 9.88
N MET A 137 -8.04 -8.96 8.80
CA MET A 137 -7.69 -8.32 7.54
C MET A 137 -8.60 -7.13 7.33
N LYS A 138 -8.02 -5.93 7.24
CA LYS A 138 -8.73 -4.69 6.96
C LYS A 138 -8.36 -4.21 5.57
N ILE A 139 -9.35 -3.82 4.77
CA ILE A 139 -9.15 -3.13 3.51
C ILE A 139 -9.83 -1.78 3.65
N GLU A 140 -9.02 -0.75 3.84
CA GLU A 140 -9.41 0.65 3.78
C GLU A 140 -8.53 1.33 2.73
N ASP A 141 -9.12 2.25 1.95
CA ASP A 141 -8.44 3.28 1.17
C ASP A 141 -7.48 2.84 0.02
N GLU A 142 -7.29 1.54 -0.24
CA GLU A 142 -6.42 1.04 -1.34
C GLU A 142 -7.13 0.79 -2.68
N MET A 143 -8.46 0.91 -2.75
CA MET A 143 -9.21 0.58 -3.97
C MET A 143 -9.60 1.83 -4.78
N PRO A 144 -9.43 1.80 -6.12
CA PRO A 144 -9.94 2.84 -7.00
C PRO A 144 -11.45 3.06 -6.83
N PHE A 145 -11.92 4.27 -7.16
CA PHE A 145 -13.34 4.58 -7.16
C PHE A 145 -14.10 3.64 -8.12
N ASN A 146 -15.18 3.02 -7.63
CA ASN A 146 -15.95 1.95 -8.31
C ASN A 146 -15.27 0.57 -8.41
N ASP A 147 -14.12 0.36 -7.76
CA ASP A 147 -13.57 -0.98 -7.61
C ASP A 147 -14.17 -1.71 -6.41
N VAL A 148 -14.39 -3.02 -6.57
CA VAL A 148 -15.11 -3.87 -5.64
C VAL A 148 -14.31 -5.14 -5.44
N ARG A 149 -13.58 -5.22 -4.33
CA ARG A 149 -12.90 -6.44 -3.93
C ARG A 149 -13.89 -7.40 -3.28
N SER A 150 -14.08 -8.53 -3.95
CA SER A 150 -14.93 -9.62 -3.47
C SER A 150 -14.17 -10.75 -2.80
N GLU A 151 -12.86 -10.89 -3.05
CA GLU A 151 -12.06 -12.02 -2.56
C GLU A 151 -10.95 -11.54 -1.61
N PHE A 152 -10.85 -12.23 -0.49
CA PHE A 152 -9.93 -11.93 0.60
C PHE A 152 -9.15 -13.18 0.95
N THR A 153 -7.88 -13.03 1.32
CA THR A 153 -7.00 -14.18 1.53
C THR A 153 -6.06 -13.91 2.67
N PHE A 154 -6.28 -14.57 3.80
CA PHE A 154 -5.24 -14.70 4.81
C PHE A 154 -4.17 -15.63 4.23
N LYS A 155 -3.01 -15.04 3.92
CA LYS A 155 -1.90 -15.78 3.29
C LYS A 155 -1.37 -16.87 4.19
N LYS A 156 -1.44 -16.69 5.51
CA LYS A 156 -0.90 -17.60 6.53
C LYS A 156 -1.81 -17.61 7.73
N LEU A 157 -2.31 -18.78 8.06
CA LEU A 157 -2.94 -19.06 9.35
C LEU A 157 -2.51 -20.45 9.80
N PRO A 158 -2.35 -20.69 11.11
CA PRO A 158 -2.22 -22.04 11.63
C PRO A 158 -3.34 -22.95 11.13
N LEU A 159 -3.05 -24.21 10.85
CA LEU A 159 -4.08 -25.18 10.49
C LEU A 159 -5.12 -25.32 11.61
N GLY A 160 -6.37 -25.61 11.23
CA GLY A 160 -7.45 -25.86 12.18
C GLY A 160 -8.77 -25.23 11.76
N GLU A 161 -9.73 -25.22 12.70
CA GLU A 161 -11.06 -24.66 12.50
C GLU A 161 -11.14 -23.21 12.95
N TYR A 162 -11.80 -22.37 12.15
CA TYR A 162 -11.94 -20.94 12.40
C TYR A 162 -13.40 -20.51 12.37
N GLU A 163 -13.74 -19.59 13.27
CA GLU A 163 -14.92 -18.74 13.15
C GLU A 163 -14.54 -17.45 12.44
N VAL A 164 -15.11 -17.24 11.25
CA VAL A 164 -14.81 -16.10 10.41
C VAL A 164 -16.01 -15.17 10.39
N ARG A 165 -15.77 -13.90 10.67
CA ARG A 165 -16.75 -12.81 10.62
C ARG A 165 -16.28 -11.82 9.57
N ALA A 166 -17.21 -11.22 8.87
CA ALA A 166 -16.94 -10.19 7.89
C ALA A 166 -17.85 -9.01 8.17
N ASP A 167 -17.31 -7.81 8.00
CA ASP A 167 -18.03 -6.56 7.86
C ASP A 167 -17.67 -5.97 6.49
N TYR A 168 -18.67 -5.52 5.75
CA TYR A 168 -18.48 -4.92 4.44
C TYR A 168 -19.25 -3.61 4.37
N GLY A 169 -18.67 -2.58 3.77
CA GLY A 169 -19.30 -1.27 3.72
C GLY A 169 -18.86 -0.43 2.53
N VAL A 170 -19.62 0.62 2.26
CA VAL A 170 -19.29 1.63 1.25
C VAL A 170 -18.98 2.94 1.94
N ARG A 171 -17.92 3.60 1.50
CA ARG A 171 -17.56 4.95 1.89
C ARG A 171 -18.10 5.94 0.85
N VAL A 172 -18.93 6.87 1.32
CA VAL A 172 -19.47 7.99 0.53
C VAL A 172 -19.00 9.29 1.18
N GLY A 173 -17.95 9.90 0.62
CA GLY A 173 -17.23 11.01 1.26
C GLY A 173 -16.54 10.57 2.55
N ASP A 174 -16.81 11.26 3.66
CA ASP A 174 -16.26 10.93 4.99
C ASP A 174 -17.12 9.96 5.79
N LYS A 175 -18.28 9.53 5.26
CA LYS A 175 -19.17 8.60 5.94
C LYS A 175 -18.93 7.17 5.47
N ARG A 176 -18.72 6.27 6.43
CA ARG A 176 -18.72 4.82 6.22
C ARG A 176 -20.11 4.28 6.55
N ASP A 177 -20.76 3.68 5.57
CA ASP A 177 -21.98 2.94 5.79
C ASP A 177 -21.70 1.44 5.71
N VAL A 178 -22.10 0.69 6.73
CA VAL A 178 -21.87 -0.76 6.81
C VAL A 178 -23.10 -1.45 6.26
N ILE A 179 -22.87 -2.34 5.30
CA ILE A 179 -23.91 -3.11 4.64
C ILE A 179 -24.17 -4.37 5.46
N ILE A 180 -25.44 -4.76 5.54
CA ILE A 180 -25.84 -5.99 6.21
C ILE A 180 -25.36 -7.16 5.37
N LEU A 181 -24.45 -7.94 5.92
CA LEU A 181 -24.02 -9.19 5.32
C LEU A 181 -25.00 -10.29 5.68
N ASN A 182 -25.34 -11.11 4.69
CA ASN A 182 -26.06 -12.35 4.87
C ASN A 182 -25.16 -13.51 4.46
N CYS A 183 -25.33 -14.65 5.10
CA CYS A 183 -24.65 -15.87 4.67
C CYS A 183 -25.16 -16.34 3.31
N ASP A 184 -24.26 -16.73 2.41
CA ASP A 184 -24.68 -17.35 1.15
C ASP A 184 -25.37 -18.70 1.44
N LYS A 185 -26.52 -18.96 0.78
CA LYS A 185 -27.34 -20.16 1.03
C LYS A 185 -26.61 -21.47 0.73
N LYS A 186 -25.60 -21.44 -0.14
CA LYS A 186 -24.77 -22.59 -0.52
C LYS A 186 -23.53 -22.72 0.37
N ALA A 187 -23.15 -21.66 1.05
CA ALA A 187 -22.05 -21.64 2.00
C ALA A 187 -22.53 -22.16 3.36
N LYS A 188 -22.34 -23.46 3.63
CA LYS A 188 -22.58 -24.09 4.95
C LYS A 188 -21.25 -24.54 5.59
N PRO A 189 -21.06 -24.45 6.93
CA PRO A 189 -22.02 -24.03 7.97
C PRO A 189 -22.00 -22.51 8.23
N CYS A 190 -23.18 -21.93 8.37
CA CYS A 190 -23.38 -20.58 8.90
C CYS A 190 -24.07 -20.65 10.26
N VAL A 191 -23.67 -19.80 11.19
CA VAL A 191 -24.30 -19.66 12.51
C VAL A 191 -24.84 -18.23 12.71
N ALA A 192 -25.51 -17.99 13.85
CA ALA A 192 -26.06 -16.68 14.20
C ALA A 192 -24.99 -15.57 14.11
N GLY A 193 -25.40 -14.36 13.74
CA GLY A 193 -24.47 -13.23 13.56
C GLY A 193 -23.54 -13.38 12.34
N THR A 194 -23.99 -14.08 11.30
CA THR A 194 -23.32 -14.19 9.99
C THR A 194 -21.90 -14.78 10.05
N ILE A 195 -21.64 -15.63 11.04
CA ILE A 195 -20.33 -16.24 11.24
C ILE A 195 -20.21 -17.51 10.39
N ARG A 196 -19.07 -17.67 9.70
CA ARG A 196 -18.72 -18.84 8.91
C ARG A 196 -17.75 -19.72 9.69
N LYS A 197 -18.01 -21.03 9.74
CA LYS A 197 -17.02 -22.00 10.20
C LYS A 197 -16.21 -22.49 9.00
N ILE A 198 -14.91 -22.24 9.01
CA ILE A 198 -14.02 -22.61 7.89
C ILE A 198 -12.80 -23.35 8.43
N THR A 199 -12.48 -24.48 7.81
CA THR A 199 -11.27 -25.24 8.10
C THR A 199 -10.13 -24.75 7.22
N VAL A 200 -9.03 -24.35 7.83
CA VAL A 200 -7.78 -24.02 7.14
C VAL A 200 -7.00 -25.32 6.94
N VAL A 201 -6.75 -25.65 5.67
CA VAL A 201 -6.03 -26.85 5.24
C VAL A 201 -4.66 -26.48 4.68
N PRO A 202 -3.70 -27.43 4.64
CA PRO A 202 -2.41 -27.24 3.97
C PRO A 202 -2.57 -26.77 2.52
N VAL A 203 -1.63 -25.96 2.03
CA VAL A 203 -1.70 -25.34 0.69
C VAL A 203 -1.70 -26.38 -0.43
N ASP A 204 -0.96 -27.48 -0.25
CA ASP A 204 -0.90 -28.62 -1.16
C ASP A 204 -2.21 -29.42 -1.22
N GLN A 205 -3.09 -29.25 -0.23
CA GLN A 205 -4.44 -29.85 -0.18
C GLN A 205 -5.53 -28.86 -0.62
N GLU A 206 -5.17 -27.63 -1.01
CA GLU A 206 -6.14 -26.71 -1.58
C GLU A 206 -6.70 -27.25 -2.91
N VAL A 207 -8.02 -27.31 -3.02
CA VAL A 207 -8.67 -27.67 -4.28
C VAL A 207 -8.37 -26.57 -5.31
N ALA A 208 -7.70 -26.96 -6.40
CA ALA A 208 -7.43 -26.05 -7.50
C ALA A 208 -8.74 -25.42 -8.02
N PRO A 209 -8.76 -24.10 -8.31
CA PRO A 209 -9.96 -23.47 -8.84
C PRO A 209 -10.30 -24.12 -10.18
N LYS A 210 -11.59 -24.40 -10.38
CA LYS A 210 -12.10 -24.87 -11.67
C LYS A 210 -11.78 -23.81 -12.72
N ILE A 211 -11.46 -24.23 -13.93
CA ILE A 211 -11.24 -23.32 -15.05
C ILE A 211 -12.55 -23.18 -15.80
N ASP A 212 -12.99 -21.95 -15.99
CA ASP A 212 -14.14 -21.59 -16.81
C ASP A 212 -13.84 -21.99 -18.25
N LYS A 213 -14.71 -22.83 -18.83
CA LYS A 213 -14.54 -23.39 -20.17
C LYS A 213 -14.70 -22.35 -21.28
N GLU A 214 -15.40 -21.25 -21.04
CA GLU A 214 -15.66 -20.20 -22.02
C GLU A 214 -14.57 -19.11 -21.98
N THR A 215 -14.16 -18.71 -20.77
CA THR A 215 -13.19 -17.61 -20.61
C THR A 215 -11.75 -18.08 -20.44
N GLY A 216 -11.52 -19.37 -20.18
CA GLY A 216 -10.19 -19.94 -19.90
C GLY A 216 -9.57 -19.45 -18.58
N LYS A 217 -10.33 -18.71 -17.77
CA LYS A 217 -9.87 -18.14 -16.50
C LYS A 217 -10.34 -19.00 -15.32
N PRO A 218 -9.66 -18.95 -14.17
CA PRO A 218 -10.16 -19.57 -12.94
C PRO A 218 -11.57 -19.06 -12.61
N GLU A 219 -12.52 -19.98 -12.43
CA GLU A 219 -13.85 -19.69 -11.92
C GLU A 219 -13.73 -19.03 -10.54
N LYS A 220 -14.51 -17.96 -10.33
CA LYS A 220 -14.59 -17.32 -9.02
C LYS A 220 -15.16 -18.32 -8.01
N ARG A 221 -14.59 -18.37 -6.81
CA ARG A 221 -15.07 -19.25 -5.74
C ARG A 221 -16.52 -18.92 -5.38
N ALA A 222 -17.31 -19.87 -4.89
CA ALA A 222 -18.64 -19.54 -4.35
C ALA A 222 -18.56 -18.43 -3.27
N CYS A 223 -19.61 -17.62 -3.17
CA CYS A 223 -19.73 -16.59 -2.15
C CYS A 223 -19.80 -17.25 -0.76
N ASP A 224 -19.09 -16.71 0.23
CA ASP A 224 -19.28 -17.06 1.64
C ASP A 224 -20.35 -16.16 2.28
N TRP A 225 -20.35 -14.89 1.89
CA TRP A 225 -21.37 -13.90 2.24
C TRP A 225 -21.90 -13.19 1.01
N VAL A 226 -23.12 -12.70 1.14
CA VAL A 226 -23.73 -11.73 0.24
C VAL A 226 -23.95 -10.43 1.00
N ALA A 227 -23.58 -9.30 0.41
CA ALA A 227 -23.88 -7.97 0.97
C ALA A 227 -25.08 -7.42 0.22
N GLU A 228 -26.24 -7.39 0.87
CA GLU A 228 -27.53 -6.96 0.27
C GLU A 228 -27.84 -5.49 0.59
#